data_AF-A0A0Q7LFD7-F1
#
_entry.id   AF-A0A0Q7LFD7-F1
#
_cell.length_a   1.000
_cell.length_b   1.000
_cell.length_c   1.000
_cell.angle_alpha   90.00
_cell.angle_beta   90.00
_cell.angle_gamma   90.00
#
_symmetry.space_group_name_H-M   'P 1'
#
loop_
_entity.id
_entity.type
_entity.pdbx_description
1 polymer ?
#
loop_
_entity_poly.entity_id
_entity_poly.type
_entity_poly.pdbx_seq_one_letter_code
_entity_poly.pdbx_strand_id
1 'polypeptide(L)'
;MIDKPLFLYMTMSEMFSDHLSTTGAYPQKFILSTLLHRQYLRDWTLMRQIVTTRLDPTNHMGVPIEIDEASPGVMIAADGAEISLVSPAA
;
A
#
# COMPACT_ATOMS: atom_id res chain seq x y z
N MET A 1 3.63 -12.71 12.58
CA MET A 1 3.95 -11.27 12.74
C MET A 1 2.71 -10.43 12.40
N ILE A 2 1.66 -10.43 13.25
CA ILE A 2 0.36 -9.75 12.96
C ILE A 2 -0.04 -8.78 14.10
N ASP A 3 0.93 -8.21 14.83
CA ASP A 3 0.65 -7.30 15.96
C ASP A 3 1.41 -5.96 15.88
N LYS A 4 1.84 -5.55 14.69
CA LYS A 4 2.37 -4.19 14.48
C LYS A 4 1.24 -3.31 13.95
N PRO A 5 0.72 -2.34 14.75
CA PRO A 5 -0.25 -1.38 14.25
C PRO A 5 0.37 -0.60 13.09
N LEU A 6 -0.43 -0.25 12.09
CA LEU A 6 -0.02 0.53 10.93
C LEU A 6 0.96 -0.16 9.96
N PHE A 7 1.29 -1.45 10.18
CA PHE A 7 2.33 -2.12 9.42
C PHE A 7 2.14 -2.03 7.91
N LEU A 8 0.98 -2.44 7.39
CA LEU A 8 0.78 -2.48 5.94
C LEU A 8 0.67 -1.07 5.35
N TYR A 9 0.02 -0.16 6.07
CA TYR A 9 -0.07 1.24 5.64
C TYR A 9 1.32 1.88 5.51
N MET A 10 2.20 1.66 6.49
CA MET A 10 3.57 2.19 6.46
C MET A 10 4.42 1.52 5.39
N THR A 11 4.34 0.20 5.23
CA THR A 11 5.05 -0.51 4.15
C THR A 11 4.66 0.01 2.77
N MET A 12 3.36 0.22 2.52
CA MET A 12 2.91 0.81 1.26
C MET A 12 3.41 2.26 1.07
N SER A 13 3.47 3.04 2.15
CA SER A 13 3.97 4.43 2.12
C SER A 13 5.47 4.51 1.85
N GLU A 14 6.25 3.61 2.45
CA GLU A 14 7.69 3.47 2.23
C GLU A 14 7.96 3.10 0.76
N MET A 15 7.28 2.07 0.25
CA MET A 15 7.45 1.65 -1.14
C MET A 15 7.01 2.70 -2.16
N PHE A 16 5.92 3.41 -1.87
CA PHE A 16 5.52 4.57 -2.68
C PHE A 16 6.62 5.63 -2.71
N SER A 17 7.17 5.98 -1.54
CA SER A 17 8.20 7.01 -1.41
C SER A 17 9.50 6.61 -2.11
N ASP A 18 9.91 5.35 -1.99
CA ASP A 18 11.07 4.79 -2.69
C ASP A 18 10.88 4.79 -4.20
N HIS A 19 9.70 4.40 -4.69
CA HIS A 19 9.39 4.44 -6.12
C HIS A 19 9.40 5.87 -6.66
N LEU A 20 8.72 6.79 -5.98
CA LEU A 20 8.64 8.18 -6.41
C LEU A 20 10.02 8.86 -6.40
N SER A 21 10.83 8.59 -5.37
CA SER A 21 12.19 9.15 -5.29
C SER A 21 13.13 8.58 -6.35
N THR A 22 12.98 7.31 -6.72
CA THR A 22 13.84 6.64 -7.71
C THR A 22 13.44 6.96 -9.15
N THR A 23 12.14 6.98 -9.44
CA THR A 23 11.63 7.09 -10.82
C THR A 23 11.10 8.48 -11.17
N GLY A 24 10.78 9.31 -10.18
CA GLY A 24 10.10 10.59 -10.37
C GLY A 24 8.64 10.45 -10.82
N ALA A 25 8.08 9.23 -10.84
CA ALA A 25 6.74 8.95 -11.31
C ALA A 25 5.88 8.32 -10.19
N TYR A 26 4.57 8.52 -10.29
CA TYR A 26 3.62 7.81 -9.44
C TYR A 26 3.47 6.37 -9.94
N PRO A 27 3.34 5.39 -9.03
CA PRO A 27 2.96 4.05 -9.43
C PRO A 27 1.51 4.06 -9.96
N GLN A 28 1.18 3.10 -10.81
CA GLN A 28 -0.14 3.03 -11.43
C GLN A 28 -1.21 2.64 -10.41
N LYS A 29 -0.91 1.64 -9.56
CA LYS A 29 -1.85 1.08 -8.58
C LYS A 29 -1.17 0.17 -7.57
N PHE A 30 -1.89 -0.13 -6.49
CA PHE A 30 -1.62 -1.26 -5.61
C PHE A 30 -2.63 -2.37 -5.88
N ILE A 31 -2.20 -3.62 -5.79
CA ILE A 31 -3.09 -4.78 -5.88
C ILE A 31 -2.94 -5.57 -4.59
N LEU A 32 -4.04 -5.73 -3.84
CA LEU A 32 -4.08 -6.44 -2.56
C LEU A 32 -5.04 -7.63 -2.61
N SER A 33 -4.72 -8.70 -1.88
CA SER A 33 -5.73 -9.73 -1.56
C SER A 33 -6.78 -9.19 -0.59
N THR A 34 -7.92 -9.87 -0.45
CA THR A 34 -8.95 -9.48 0.52
C THR A 34 -8.39 -9.44 1.93
N LEU A 35 -7.48 -10.36 2.27
CA LEU A 35 -6.81 -10.39 3.58
C LEU A 35 -5.96 -9.14 3.82
N LEU A 36 -5.11 -8.78 2.85
CA LEU A 36 -4.28 -7.57 2.94
C LEU A 36 -5.13 -6.30 2.93
N HIS A 37 -6.19 -6.26 2.14
CA HIS A 37 -7.10 -5.12 2.12
C HIS A 37 -7.79 -4.92 3.49
N ARG A 38 -8.22 -5.98 4.18
CA ARG A 38 -8.75 -5.86 5.55
C ARG A 38 -7.71 -5.32 6.53
N GLN A 39 -6.47 -5.79 6.43
CA GLN A 39 -5.37 -5.25 7.22
C GLN A 39 -5.12 -3.78 6.91
N TYR A 40 -5.14 -3.39 5.63
CA TYR A 40 -5.00 -2.01 5.19
C TYR A 40 -6.09 -1.13 5.78
N LEU A 41 -7.36 -1.54 5.73
CA LEU A 41 -8.48 -0.75 6.28
C LEU A 41 -8.38 -0.57 7.80
N ARG A 42 -7.90 -1.59 8.52
CA ARG A 42 -7.61 -1.47 9.95
C ARG A 42 -6.53 -0.42 10.21
N ASP A 43 -5.42 -0.50 9.48
CA ASP A 43 -4.30 0.44 9.60
C ASP A 43 -4.71 1.86 9.17
N TRP A 44 -5.49 1.99 8.10
CA TRP A 44 -6.08 3.24 7.62
C TRP A 44 -7.01 3.88 8.66
N THR A 45 -7.81 3.07 9.36
CA THR A 45 -8.70 3.58 10.43
C THR A 45 -7.89 4.19 11.57
N LEU A 46 -6.79 3.56 11.95
CA LEU A 46 -5.86 4.08 12.95
C LEU A 46 -5.18 5.37 12.44
N MET A 47 -4.70 5.39 11.19
CA MET A 47 -4.12 6.61 10.59
C MET A 47 -5.09 7.78 10.56
N ARG A 48 -6.35 7.52 10.20
CA ARG A 48 -7.39 8.56 10.15
C ARG A 48 -7.63 9.21 11.52
N GLN A 49 -7.41 8.50 12.62
CA GLN A 49 -7.52 9.09 13.96
C GLN A 49 -6.35 10.05 14.28
N ILE A 50 -5.24 9.91 13.57
CA ILE A 50 -4.02 10.70 13.78
C ILE A 50 -3.99 11.93 12.85
N VAL A 51 -4.50 11.80 11.63
CA VAL A 51 -4.45 12.88 10.62
C VAL A 51 -5.76 13.66 10.53
N THR A 52 -5.68 14.97 10.36
CA THR A 52 -6.85 15.86 10.17
C THR A 52 -7.36 15.88 8.73
N THR A 53 -6.53 15.41 7.78
CA THR A 53 -6.87 15.36 6.36
C THR A 53 -7.81 14.21 6.05
N ARG A 54 -8.78 14.45 5.16
CA ARG A 54 -9.67 13.40 4.65
C ARG A 54 -8.86 12.43 3.79
N LEU A 55 -8.63 11.23 4.31
CA LEU A 55 -8.09 10.11 3.54
C LEU A 55 -9.23 9.38 2.82
N ASP A 56 -8.96 8.86 1.63
CA ASP A 56 -9.86 7.96 0.90
C ASP A 56 -9.37 6.52 1.12
N PRO A 57 -10.21 5.59 1.61
CA PRO A 57 -9.79 4.20 1.80
C PRO A 57 -9.56 3.44 0.49
N THR A 58 -10.03 3.93 -0.66
CA THR A 58 -9.81 3.31 -1.98
C THR A 58 -8.49 3.72 -2.63
N ASN A 59 -7.81 4.72 -2.06
CA ASN A 59 -6.55 5.23 -2.55
C ASN A 59 -5.49 5.21 -1.43
N HIS A 60 -4.25 4.87 -1.77
CA HIS A 60 -3.11 5.06 -0.89
C HIS A 60 -2.26 6.21 -1.42
N MET A 61 -2.22 7.34 -0.72
CA MET A 61 -1.46 8.54 -1.15
C MET A 61 -1.80 9.04 -2.56
N GLY A 62 -3.05 8.84 -3.01
CA GLY A 62 -3.51 9.20 -4.36
C GLY A 62 -3.31 8.12 -5.42
N VAL A 63 -2.78 6.95 -5.03
CA VAL A 63 -2.62 5.77 -5.90
C VAL A 63 -3.79 4.81 -5.65
N PRO A 64 -4.50 4.34 -6.69
CA PRO A 64 -5.65 3.46 -6.53
C PRO A 64 -5.25 2.09 -5.98
N ILE A 65 -6.14 1.50 -5.17
CA ILE A 65 -6.01 0.14 -4.65
C ILE A 65 -7.04 -0.76 -5.36
N GLU A 66 -6.55 -1.81 -6.02
CA GLU A 66 -7.36 -2.89 -6.59
C GLU A 66 -7.31 -4.12 -5.68
N ILE A 67 -8.38 -4.92 -5.74
CA ILE A 67 -8.51 -6.14 -4.95
C ILE A 67 -8.49 -7.33 -5.89
N ASP A 68 -7.51 -8.21 -5.68
CA ASP A 68 -7.40 -9.50 -6.36
C ASP A 68 -7.00 -10.55 -5.32
N GLU A 69 -7.87 -11.54 -5.10
CA GLU A 69 -7.65 -12.59 -4.11
C GLU A 69 -6.41 -13.44 -4.39
N ALA A 70 -6.02 -13.57 -5.66
CA ALA A 70 -4.81 -14.29 -6.06
C ALA A 70 -3.53 -13.48 -5.84
N SER A 71 -3.65 -12.17 -5.57
CA SER A 71 -2.49 -11.30 -5.44
C SER A 71 -1.73 -11.53 -4.13
N PRO A 72 -0.39 -11.68 -4.18
CA PRO A 72 0.44 -11.69 -2.97
C PRO A 72 0.58 -10.30 -2.32
N GLY A 73 0.00 -9.25 -2.91
CA GLY A 73 0.22 -7.86 -2.50
C GLY A 73 1.37 -7.24 -3.29
N VAL A 74 1.04 -6.42 -4.29
CA VAL A 74 2.04 -5.78 -5.15
C VAL A 74 1.72 -4.31 -5.38
N MET A 75 2.76 -3.53 -5.68
CA MET A 75 2.69 -2.21 -6.29
C MET A 75 3.03 -2.34 -7.77
N ILE A 76 2.21 -1.77 -8.64
CA ILE A 76 2.47 -1.69 -10.08
C ILE A 76 3.15 -0.35 -10.36
N ALA A 77 4.43 -0.41 -10.74
CA ALA A 77 5.23 0.75 -11.11
C ALA A 77 4.69 1.46 -12.35
N ALA A 78 5.14 2.70 -12.58
CA ALA A 78 4.75 3.49 -13.75
C ALA A 78 5.00 2.78 -15.10
N ASP A 79 6.05 1.97 -15.19
CA ASP A 79 6.43 1.16 -16.36
C ASP A 79 5.72 -0.20 -16.44
N GLY A 80 4.84 -0.50 -15.48
CA GLY A 80 4.12 -1.77 -15.39
C GLY A 80 4.85 -2.87 -14.63
N ALA A 81 6.05 -2.61 -14.09
CA ALA A 81 6.76 -3.60 -13.28
C ALA A 81 6.01 -3.87 -11.96
N GLU A 82 5.93 -5.15 -11.58
CA GLU A 82 5.34 -5.55 -10.30
C GLU A 82 6.40 -5.54 -9.20
N ILE A 83 6.10 -4.88 -8.08
CA ILE A 83 6.99 -4.79 -6.91
C ILE A 83 6.24 -5.33 -5.70
N SER A 84 6.75 -6.43 -5.12
CA SER A 84 6.12 -7.11 -3.99
C SER A 84 6.08 -6.25 -2.73
N LEU A 85 4.90 -6.13 -2.10
CA LEU A 85 4.70 -5.43 -0.83
C LEU A 85 5.25 -6.21 0.37
N VAL A 86 5.30 -7.54 0.24
CA VAL A 86 6.04 -8.42 1.14
C VAL A 86 7.47 -8.51 0.63
N SER A 87 8.38 -7.75 1.24
CA SER A 87 9.81 -7.96 1.04
C SER A 87 10.12 -9.44 1.35
N PRO A 88 10.83 -10.18 0.48
CA PRO A 88 11.38 -11.47 0.88
C PRO A 88 12.29 -11.18 2.06
N ALA A 89 11.91 -11.66 3.24
CA ALA A 89 12.68 -11.50 4.46
C ALA A 89 14.14 -11.92 4.17
N ALA A 90 15.06 -10.96 4.27
CA ALA A 90 16.49 -11.22 4.34
C ALA A 90 16.84 -11.85 5.70
#